data_AF-A0A124FXQ2-F1
#
_entry.id   AF-A0A124FXQ2-F1
#
_cell.length_a   1.000
_cell.length_b   1.000
_cell.length_c   1.000
_cell.angle_alpha   90.00
_cell.angle_beta   90.00
_cell.angle_gamma   90.00
#
_symmetry.space_group_name_H-M   'P 1'
#
loop_
_entity.id
_entity.type
_entity.pdbx_description
1 polymer ?
#
loop_
_entity_poly.entity_id
_entity_poly.type
_entity_poly.pdbx_seq_one_letter_code
_entity_poly.pdbx_strand_id
1 'polypeptide(L)'
;MRKLAAVLLVLLLVLSFASAKLVIWSSENQIPALEKLAADFESDYGIQVEIQQVNFGDIKSKFLTAAPAGEGPDIIVGAHDWVGELAINGLIEPIPFLPEADQYYDVTLDAFSYGGNLYGVPYTVEAIAIIYNKDLVFKA
;
A
#
# COMPACT_ATOMS: atom_id res chain seq x y z
N MET A 1 31.02 -25.45 -27.31
CA MET A 1 30.08 -25.64 -26.18
C MET A 1 30.26 -24.61 -25.06
N ARG A 2 31.47 -24.39 -24.51
CA ARG A 2 31.69 -23.39 -23.43
C ARG A 2 31.34 -21.94 -23.77
N LYS A 3 31.63 -21.47 -25.00
CA LYS A 3 31.27 -20.12 -25.46
C LYS A 3 29.77 -19.92 -25.66
N LEU A 4 29.06 -20.97 -26.10
CA LEU A 4 27.59 -20.94 -26.23
C LEU A 4 26.92 -20.88 -24.84
N ALA A 5 27.43 -21.65 -23.87
CA ALA A 5 26.92 -21.64 -22.50
C ALA A 5 27.11 -20.29 -21.80
N ALA A 6 28.25 -19.61 -22.02
CA ALA A 6 28.50 -18.28 -21.46
C ALA A 6 27.59 -17.21 -22.08
N VAL A 7 27.34 -17.25 -23.39
CA VAL A 7 26.41 -16.32 -24.06
C VAL A 7 24.98 -16.56 -23.60
N LEU A 8 24.55 -17.82 -23.45
CA LEU A 8 23.22 -18.16 -22.94
C LEU A 8 23.04 -17.69 -21.48
N LEU A 9 24.07 -17.86 -20.64
CA LEU A 9 24.07 -17.41 -19.25
C LEU A 9 23.98 -15.88 -19.14
N VAL A 10 24.71 -15.14 -19.99
CA VAL A 10 24.62 -13.68 -20.07
C VAL A 10 23.26 -13.24 -20.60
N LEU A 11 22.70 -13.94 -21.60
CA LEU A 11 21.35 -13.66 -22.10
C LEU A 11 20.29 -13.89 -21.02
N LEU A 12 20.41 -14.97 -20.24
CA LEU A 12 19.55 -15.27 -19.09
C LEU A 12 19.71 -14.23 -17.97
N LEU A 13 20.93 -13.76 -17.69
CA LEU A 13 21.18 -12.68 -16.74
C LEU A 13 20.57 -11.34 -17.19
N VAL A 14 20.61 -11.03 -18.48
CA VAL A 14 20.00 -9.82 -19.05
C VAL A 14 18.47 -9.93 -19.11
N LEU A 15 17.93 -11.12 -19.37
CA LEU A 15 16.49 -11.42 -19.31
C LEU A 15 15.93 -11.46 -17.89
N SER A 16 16.76 -11.75 -16.89
CA SER A 16 16.39 -11.73 -15.47
C SER A 16 16.35 -10.33 -14.85
N PHE A 17 16.69 -9.26 -15.61
CA PHE A 17 16.27 -7.90 -15.26
C PHE A 17 14.82 -7.68 -15.74
N ALA A 18 13.90 -8.56 -15.33
CA ALA A 18 12.51 -8.14 -15.23
C ALA A 18 12.50 -7.05 -14.16
N SER A 19 12.25 -5.80 -14.56
CA SER A 19 12.11 -4.68 -13.63
C SER A 19 11.11 -5.10 -12.55
N ALA A 20 11.58 -5.22 -11.30
CA ALA A 20 10.68 -5.45 -10.18
C ALA A 20 9.65 -4.31 -10.17
N LYS A 21 8.39 -4.67 -10.01
CA LYS A 21 7.25 -3.77 -10.06
C LYS A 21 6.53 -3.87 -8.73
N LEU A 22 6.16 -2.73 -8.16
CA LEU A 22 5.33 -2.66 -6.97
C LEU A 22 3.86 -2.52 -7.37
N VAL A 23 2.99 -3.34 -6.81
CA VAL A 23 1.56 -3.30 -7.00
C VAL A 23 0.91 -2.76 -5.74
N ILE A 24 0.06 -1.74 -5.90
CA ILE A 24 -0.69 -1.11 -4.81
C ILE A 24 -2.18 -1.29 -5.08
N TRP A 25 -2.93 -1.84 -4.10
CA TRP A 25 -4.39 -1.79 -4.12
C TRP A 25 -4.88 -0.57 -3.35
N SER A 26 -5.74 0.22 -4.00
CA SER A 26 -6.32 1.42 -3.40
C SER A 26 -7.72 1.70 -3.91
N SER A 27 -8.45 2.54 -3.18
CA SER A 27 -9.77 2.99 -3.58
C SER A 27 -9.68 4.19 -4.54
N GLU A 28 -10.77 4.47 -5.25
CA GLU A 28 -10.86 5.51 -6.28
C GLU A 28 -10.34 6.89 -5.84
N ASN A 29 -10.55 7.27 -4.58
CA ASN A 29 -10.23 8.60 -4.08
C ASN A 29 -8.72 8.86 -4.00
N GLN A 30 -7.90 7.83 -3.81
CA GLN A 30 -6.45 7.98 -3.67
C GLN A 30 -5.71 7.87 -5.00
N ILE A 31 -6.32 7.30 -6.05
CA ILE A 31 -5.66 6.98 -7.32
C ILE A 31 -4.96 8.21 -7.93
N PRO A 32 -5.59 9.38 -8.08
CA PRO A 32 -4.92 10.52 -8.73
C PRO A 32 -3.66 10.98 -7.98
N ALA A 33 -3.66 10.89 -6.65
CA ALA A 33 -2.50 11.24 -5.85
C ALA A 33 -1.41 10.15 -5.94
N LEU A 34 -1.81 8.87 -5.88
CA LEU A 34 -0.89 7.74 -5.98
C LEU A 34 -0.24 7.63 -7.36
N GLU A 35 -0.95 7.89 -8.45
CA GLU A 35 -0.37 7.89 -9.81
C GLU A 35 0.71 8.96 -9.97
N LYS A 36 0.50 10.14 -9.38
CA LYS A 36 1.53 11.19 -9.37
C LYS A 36 2.76 10.75 -8.58
N LEU A 37 2.56 10.23 -7.37
CA LEU A 37 3.65 9.74 -6.51
C LEU A 37 4.38 8.55 -7.15
N ALA A 38 3.66 7.68 -7.86
CA ALA A 38 4.22 6.56 -8.61
C ALA A 38 5.17 7.04 -9.72
N ALA A 39 4.78 8.08 -10.47
CA ALA A 39 5.63 8.65 -11.51
C ALA A 39 6.90 9.30 -10.93
N ASP A 40 6.77 10.04 -9.82
CA ASP A 40 7.91 10.64 -9.12
C ASP A 40 8.86 9.54 -8.59
N PHE A 41 8.30 8.47 -7.98
CA PHE A 41 9.07 7.33 -7.47
C PHE A 41 9.76 6.54 -8.59
N GLU A 42 9.10 6.32 -9.72
CA GLU A 42 9.71 5.66 -10.88
C GLU A 42 10.85 6.50 -11.46
N SER A 43 10.71 7.83 -11.51
CA SER A 43 11.77 8.75 -11.94
C SER A 43 12.98 8.71 -11.02
N ASP A 44 12.77 8.70 -9.70
CA ASP A 44 13.85 8.76 -8.71
C ASP A 44 14.58 7.42 -8.53
N TYR A 45 13.84 6.30 -8.59
CA TYR A 45 14.36 4.98 -8.22
C TYR A 45 14.39 3.97 -9.37
N GLY A 46 13.76 4.28 -10.51
CA GLY A 46 13.67 3.36 -11.65
C GLY A 46 12.80 2.12 -11.40
N ILE A 47 11.92 2.17 -10.40
CA ILE A 47 11.02 1.08 -10.00
C ILE A 47 9.61 1.43 -10.46
N GLN A 48 9.00 0.56 -11.25
CA GLN A 48 7.61 0.75 -11.69
C GLN A 48 6.64 0.52 -10.55
N VAL A 49 5.61 1.37 -10.47
CA VAL A 49 4.51 1.25 -9.53
C VAL A 49 3.19 1.15 -10.31
N GLU A 50 2.41 0.10 -10.07
CA GLU A 50 1.05 -0.04 -10.58
C GLU A 50 0.04 0.13 -9.47
N ILE A 51 -0.88 1.05 -9.70
CA ILE A 51 -2.03 1.26 -8.83
C ILE A 51 -3.21 0.50 -9.42
N GLN A 52 -3.73 -0.48 -8.70
CA GLN A 52 -4.93 -1.21 -9.08
C GLN A 52 -6.10 -0.72 -8.25
N GLN A 53 -7.13 -0.23 -8.92
CA GLN A 53 -8.37 0.18 -8.28
C GLN A 53 -9.11 -1.03 -7.73
N VAL A 54 -9.44 -0.99 -6.45
CA VAL A 54 -10.32 -1.95 -5.79
C VAL A 54 -11.35 -1.16 -4.99
N ASN A 55 -12.63 -1.56 -5.05
CA ASN A 55 -13.65 -0.95 -4.20
C ASN A 55 -13.20 -1.05 -2.73
N PHE A 56 -13.25 0.06 -1.98
CA PHE A 56 -12.76 0.11 -0.60
C PHE A 56 -13.32 -1.03 0.28
N GLY A 57 -14.62 -1.34 0.14
CA GLY A 57 -15.27 -2.42 0.89
C GLY A 57 -14.76 -3.84 0.56
N ASP A 58 -14.08 -4.00 -0.58
CA ASP A 58 -13.56 -5.28 -1.07
C ASP A 58 -12.05 -5.46 -0.84
N ILE A 59 -11.30 -4.40 -0.49
CA ILE A 59 -9.83 -4.47 -0.39
C ILE A 59 -9.42 -5.55 0.61
N LYS A 60 -9.92 -5.48 1.86
CA LYS A 60 -9.54 -6.43 2.91
C LYS A 60 -9.92 -7.88 2.56
N SER A 61 -11.14 -8.11 2.08
CA SER A 61 -11.64 -9.47 1.78
C SER A 61 -10.90 -10.12 0.61
N LYS A 62 -10.59 -9.34 -0.43
CA LYS A 62 -9.72 -9.80 -1.52
C LYS A 62 -8.31 -10.04 -1.04
N PHE A 63 -7.76 -9.18 -0.19
CA PHE A 63 -6.40 -9.33 0.33
C PHE A 63 -6.25 -10.60 1.17
N LEU A 64 -7.21 -10.86 2.07
CA LEU A 64 -7.28 -12.09 2.86
C LEU A 64 -7.27 -13.37 2.00
N THR A 65 -7.78 -13.29 0.78
CA THR A 65 -7.85 -14.43 -0.16
C THR A 65 -6.59 -14.52 -1.03
N ALA A 66 -6.15 -13.40 -1.59
CA ALA A 66 -5.09 -13.34 -2.58
C ALA A 66 -3.68 -13.41 -1.97
N ALA A 67 -3.46 -12.80 -0.80
CA ALA A 67 -2.13 -12.75 -0.18
C ALA A 67 -1.56 -14.15 0.14
N PRO A 68 -2.32 -15.08 0.76
CA PRO A 68 -1.83 -16.46 0.98
C PRO A 68 -1.56 -17.24 -0.30
N ALA A 69 -2.22 -16.87 -1.41
CA ALA A 69 -2.02 -17.47 -2.72
C ALA A 69 -0.83 -16.89 -3.48
N GLY A 70 -0.17 -15.84 -2.97
CA GLY A 70 0.88 -15.11 -3.68
C GLY A 70 0.35 -14.24 -4.82
N GLU A 71 -0.95 -13.95 -4.82
CA GLU A 71 -1.65 -13.15 -5.84
C GLU A 71 -2.07 -11.77 -5.30
N GLY A 72 -1.74 -11.46 -4.04
CA GLY A 72 -1.99 -10.16 -3.42
C GLY A 72 -1.04 -9.07 -3.96
N PRO A 73 -1.37 -7.79 -3.72
CA PRO A 73 -0.48 -6.67 -4.02
C PRO A 73 0.68 -6.63 -3.02
N ASP A 74 1.70 -5.82 -3.33
CA ASP A 74 2.78 -5.51 -2.40
C ASP A 74 2.33 -4.54 -1.29
N ILE A 75 1.40 -3.63 -1.61
CA ILE A 75 0.87 -2.62 -0.68
C ILE A 75 -0.65 -2.55 -0.78
N ILE A 76 -1.33 -2.42 0.36
CA ILE A 76 -2.76 -2.06 0.42
C ILE A 76 -2.91 -0.70 1.09
N VAL A 77 -3.84 0.11 0.59
CA VAL A 77 -4.30 1.34 1.26
C VAL A 77 -5.66 1.05 1.91
N GLY A 78 -5.75 1.24 3.22
CA GLY A 78 -6.89 0.78 4.00
C GLY A 78 -7.06 1.49 5.34
N ALA A 79 -8.09 1.08 6.07
CA ALA A 79 -8.36 1.60 7.40
C ALA A 79 -7.62 0.82 8.50
N HIS A 80 -7.36 1.51 9.61
CA HIS A 80 -6.56 1.00 10.72
C HIS A 80 -7.21 -0.18 11.46
N ASP A 81 -8.55 -0.29 11.43
CA ASP A 81 -9.29 -1.38 12.09
C ASP A 81 -8.97 -2.77 11.50
N TRP A 82 -8.33 -2.82 10.32
CA TRP A 82 -7.91 -4.07 9.68
C TRP A 82 -6.64 -4.65 10.28
N VAL A 83 -5.81 -3.81 10.93
CA VAL A 83 -4.44 -4.14 11.35
C VAL A 83 -4.40 -5.37 12.25
N GLY A 84 -5.26 -5.43 13.27
CA GLY A 84 -5.24 -6.55 14.22
C GLY A 84 -5.46 -7.91 13.56
N GLU A 85 -6.47 -8.02 12.68
CA GLU A 85 -6.76 -9.28 11.97
C GLU A 85 -5.65 -9.64 10.99
N LEU A 86 -5.19 -8.68 10.19
CA LEU A 86 -4.17 -8.92 9.18
C LEU A 86 -2.82 -9.28 9.80
N ALA A 87 -2.46 -8.66 10.93
CA ALA A 87 -1.23 -8.96 11.67
C ALA A 87 -1.28 -10.36 12.31
N ILE A 88 -2.39 -10.74 12.96
CA ILE A 88 -2.56 -12.09 13.54
C ILE A 88 -2.44 -13.18 12.46
N ASN A 89 -2.99 -12.91 11.27
CA ASN A 89 -2.92 -13.84 10.14
C ASN A 89 -1.56 -13.84 9.42
N GLY A 90 -0.62 -12.97 9.82
CA GLY A 90 0.71 -12.87 9.22
C GLY A 90 0.71 -12.35 7.78
N LEU A 91 -0.28 -11.51 7.42
CA LEU A 91 -0.47 -11.03 6.04
C LEU A 91 0.11 -9.64 5.80
N ILE A 92 0.46 -8.91 6.85
CA ILE A 92 1.11 -7.59 6.77
C ILE A 92 2.37 -7.59 7.61
N GLU A 93 3.40 -6.90 7.12
CA GLU A 93 4.71 -6.83 7.74
C GLU A 93 4.78 -5.68 8.76
N PRO A 94 5.45 -5.85 9.91
CA PRO A 94 5.82 -4.74 10.76
C PRO A 94 6.65 -3.69 10.00
N ILE A 95 6.45 -2.41 10.30
CA ILE A 95 7.28 -1.31 9.80
C ILE A 95 8.43 -1.11 10.81
N PRO A 96 9.65 -1.59 10.51
CA PRO A 96 10.76 -1.56 11.48
C PRO A 96 11.30 -0.16 11.71
N PHE A 97 11.08 0.75 10.76
CA PHE A 97 11.55 2.12 10.81
C PHE A 97 10.59 3.02 10.04
N LEU A 98 10.09 4.05 10.71
CA LEU A 98 9.34 5.15 10.11
C LEU A 98 10.19 6.42 10.24
N PRO A 99 10.72 6.97 9.13
CA PRO A 99 11.36 8.27 9.14
C PRO A 99 10.40 9.34 9.65
N GLU A 100 10.91 10.32 10.41
CA GLU A 100 10.14 11.48 10.86
C GLU A 100 8.86 11.09 11.62
N ALA A 101 8.93 10.01 12.41
CA ALA A 101 7.80 9.51 13.21
C ALA A 101 7.23 10.59 14.16
N ASP A 102 8.05 11.55 14.58
CA ASP A 102 7.68 12.71 15.39
C ASP A 102 6.78 13.73 14.67
N GLN A 103 6.63 13.63 13.35
CA GLN A 103 5.69 14.44 12.57
C GLN A 103 4.26 13.85 12.54
N TYR A 104 4.07 12.62 13.01
CA TYR A 104 2.76 11.99 13.07
C TYR A 104 2.11 12.24 14.43
N TYR A 105 0.77 12.30 14.46
CA TYR A 105 0.06 12.31 15.72
C TYR A 105 0.14 10.91 16.37
N ASP A 106 0.48 10.83 17.65
CA ASP A 106 0.58 9.57 18.41
C ASP A 106 -0.65 8.67 18.20
N VAL A 107 -1.85 9.24 18.23
CA VAL A 107 -3.11 8.50 18.03
C VAL A 107 -3.18 7.76 16.69
N THR A 108 -2.52 8.26 15.65
CA THR A 108 -2.49 7.63 14.33
C THR A 108 -1.49 6.48 14.26
N LEU A 109 -0.35 6.62 14.94
CA LEU A 109 0.64 5.56 15.06
C LEU A 109 0.10 4.43 15.93
N ASP A 110 -0.56 4.76 17.03
CA ASP A 110 -1.26 3.81 17.91
C ASP A 110 -2.34 3.05 17.15
N ALA A 111 -3.15 3.74 16.35
CA ALA A 111 -4.22 3.11 15.56
C ALA A 111 -3.68 2.07 14.56
N PHE A 112 -2.51 2.31 13.97
CA PHE A 112 -1.84 1.36 13.07
C PHE A 112 -0.88 0.39 13.77
N SER A 113 -0.85 0.38 15.11
CA SER A 113 0.01 -0.52 15.89
C SER A 113 -0.77 -1.69 16.50
N TYR A 114 -0.16 -2.87 16.48
CA TYR A 114 -0.71 -4.08 17.11
C TYR A 114 0.41 -4.89 17.75
N GLY A 115 0.19 -5.42 18.96
CA GLY A 115 1.20 -6.23 19.65
C GLY A 115 2.54 -5.52 19.91
N GLY A 116 2.54 -4.18 19.98
CA GLY A 116 3.75 -3.37 20.18
C GLY A 116 4.53 -3.05 18.89
N ASN A 117 4.04 -3.46 17.72
CA ASN A 117 4.66 -3.15 16.43
C ASN A 117 3.75 -2.25 15.58
N LEU A 118 4.35 -1.32 14.85
CA LEU A 118 3.67 -0.54 13.82
C LEU A 118 3.48 -1.39 12.56
N TYR A 119 2.31 -1.34 11.93
CA TYR A 119 1.99 -2.16 10.75
C TYR A 119 1.53 -1.35 9.52
N GLY A 120 1.50 -0.02 9.64
CA GLY A 120 1.13 0.85 8.53
C GLY A 120 1.63 2.27 8.73
N VAL A 121 1.74 3.01 7.64
CA VAL A 121 2.11 4.42 7.64
C VAL A 121 0.84 5.26 7.47
N PRO A 122 0.36 5.94 8.53
CA PRO A 122 -0.89 6.70 8.46
C PRO A 122 -0.72 7.98 7.64
N TYR A 123 -1.61 8.26 6.69
CA TYR A 123 -1.53 9.48 5.86
C TYR A 123 -2.70 10.46 6.08
N THR A 124 -3.83 9.99 6.60
CA THR A 124 -5.02 10.82 6.90
C THR A 124 -5.68 10.38 8.21
N VAL A 125 -6.42 11.32 8.81
CA VAL A 125 -7.38 11.05 9.89
C VAL A 125 -8.75 11.49 9.39
N GLU A 126 -9.75 10.65 9.62
CA GLU A 126 -11.13 10.94 9.23
C GLU A 126 -12.10 10.63 10.36
N ALA A 127 -13.18 11.39 10.39
CA ALA A 127 -14.35 11.14 11.21
C ALA A 127 -15.58 11.60 10.43
N ILE A 128 -16.68 10.87 10.55
CA ILE A 128 -17.95 11.30 9.95
C ILE A 128 -18.44 12.59 10.63
N ALA A 129 -19.06 13.45 9.83
CA ALA A 129 -19.67 14.68 10.31
C ALA A 129 -21.03 14.88 9.63
N ILE A 130 -21.87 15.73 10.24
CA ILE A 130 -23.13 16.12 9.62
C ILE A 130 -22.82 17.08 8.47
N ILE A 131 -23.15 16.67 7.25
CA ILE A 131 -23.17 17.54 6.07
C ILE A 131 -24.62 17.95 5.84
N TYR A 132 -24.90 19.26 5.84
CA TYR A 132 -26.26 19.79 5.67
C TYR A 132 -26.33 20.85 4.56
N ASN A 133 -27.48 20.93 3.90
CA ASN A 133 -27.77 21.99 2.93
C ASN A 133 -28.19 23.27 3.66
N LYS A 134 -27.38 24.33 3.55
CA LYS A 134 -27.61 25.63 4.20
C LYS A 134 -28.89 26.35 3.72
N ASP A 135 -29.44 25.97 2.57
CA ASP A 135 -30.72 26.51 2.08
C ASP A 135 -31.92 25.92 2.82
N LEU A 136 -31.76 24.73 3.43
CA LEU A 136 -32.83 23.98 4.07
C LEU A 136 -32.70 23.97 5.60
N VAL A 137 -31.50 24.13 6.13
CA VAL A 137 -31.19 24.03 7.55
C VAL A 137 -30.56 25.33 8.04
N PHE A 138 -31.32 26.11 8.81
CA PHE A 138 -30.93 27.45 9.28
C PHE A 138 -30.10 27.45 10.57
N LYS A 139 -29.86 26.27 11.15
CA LYS A 139 -28.98 26.10 12.30
C LYS A 139 -28.34 24.70 12.25
N ALA A 140 -27.01 24.66 12.32
CA ALA A 140 -26.24 23.44 12.49
C ALA A 140 -26.42 22.87 13.90
#